data_AF-A0A2M7E6L2-F1
#
_entry.id   AF-A0A2M7E6L2-F1
#
_cell.length_a   1.000
_cell.length_b   1.000
_cell.length_c   1.000
_cell.angle_alpha   90.00
_cell.angle_beta   90.00
_cell.angle_gamma   90.00
#
_symmetry.space_group_name_H-M   'P 1'
#
loop_
_entity.id
_entity.type
_entity.pdbx_description
1 polymer ?
#
loop_
_entity_poly.entity_id
_entity_poly.type
_entity_poly.pdbx_seq_one_letter_code
_entity_poly.pdbx_strand_id
1 'polypeptide(L)'
;MKLKNRLLFFLILLLFAANLILLALFNKEKSKTASFSNFIAEANKNLNIISNSLAQRNFKKAHFSLIQTQKNLEDIVPLFKPPLPEKMVALSIPAGEVPYPFLYTNENAYLLLCQKTSKTLSLFRFAQGKFSLIKTYPCIIGMNDADKKEIGDYATPEGVYFLLNFIPGKEMDEKYGYGAFILN
;
A
#
# COMPACT_ATOMS: atom_id res chain seq x y z
N MET A 1 0.44 28.48 62.07
CA MET A 1 1.22 29.29 61.07
C MET A 1 2.19 28.46 60.23
N LYS A 2 2.96 27.50 60.79
CA LYS A 2 3.96 26.71 60.05
C LYS A 2 3.43 25.79 58.93
N LEU A 3 2.22 25.21 59.08
CA LEU A 3 1.66 24.28 58.09
C LEU A 3 1.23 24.98 56.79
N LYS A 4 0.63 26.17 56.90
CA LYS A 4 0.18 26.98 55.75
C LYS A 4 1.35 27.45 54.89
N ASN A 5 2.49 27.80 55.51
CA ASN A 5 3.70 28.20 54.78
C ASN A 5 4.37 27.01 54.06
N ARG A 6 4.31 25.80 54.64
CA ARG A 6 4.79 24.58 53.94
C ARG A 6 3.90 24.26 52.74
N LEU A 7 2.57 24.34 52.89
CA LEU A 7 1.63 24.13 51.79
C LEU A 7 1.84 25.15 50.66
N LEU A 8 2.03 26.43 51.00
CA LEU A 8 2.32 27.49 50.03
C LEU A 8 3.62 27.21 49.25
N PHE A 9 4.66 26.73 49.94
CA PHE A 9 5.93 26.39 49.30
C PHE A 9 5.80 25.21 48.33
N PHE A 10 5.03 24.17 48.70
CA PHE A 10 4.71 23.06 47.79
C PHE A 10 3.92 23.51 46.56
N LEU A 11 2.96 24.44 46.73
CA LEU A 11 2.17 24.98 45.62
C LEU A 11 3.05 25.76 44.63
N ILE A 12 3.99 26.57 45.15
CA ILE A 12 4.96 27.32 44.33
C ILE A 12 5.88 26.35 43.58
N LEU A 13 6.37 25.30 44.24
CA LEU A 13 7.23 24.29 43.62
C LEU A 13 6.50 23.49 42.54
N LEU A 14 5.23 23.15 42.76
CA LEU A 14 4.36 22.50 41.79
C LEU A 14 4.15 23.37 40.55
N LEU A 15 3.86 24.66 40.74
CA LEU A 15 3.71 25.64 39.65
C LEU A 15 5.00 25.77 38.83
N PHE A 16 6.15 25.81 39.49
CA PHE A 16 7.44 25.91 38.82
C PHE A 16 7.76 24.66 38.00
N ALA A 17 7.48 23.47 38.55
CA ALA A 17 7.63 22.20 37.84
C ALA A 17 6.69 22.09 36.62
N ALA A 18 5.42 22.49 36.79
CA ALA A 18 4.46 22.50 35.68
C ALA A 18 4.91 23.43 34.54
N ASN A 19 5.46 24.60 34.87
CA ASN A 19 5.93 25.57 33.88
C ASN A 19 7.19 25.05 33.13
N LEU A 20 8.11 24.37 33.83
CA LEU A 20 9.25 23.69 33.22
C LEU A 20 8.84 22.58 32.24
N ILE A 21 7.83 21.78 32.61
CA ILE A 21 7.29 20.73 31.75
C ILE A 21 6.67 21.35 30.48
N LEU A 22 5.90 22.44 30.64
CA LEU A 22 5.26 23.15 29.53
C LEU A 22 6.32 23.72 28.55
N LEU A 23 7.40 24.29 29.08
CA LEU A 23 8.53 24.80 28.28
C LEU A 23 9.25 23.68 27.53
N ALA A 24 9.43 22.51 28.16
CA ALA A 24 10.04 21.35 27.52
C ALA A 24 9.18 20.79 26.37
N LEU A 25 7.85 20.72 26.57
CA LEU A 25 6.90 20.33 25.52
C LEU A 25 6.91 21.32 24.36
N PHE A 26 6.91 22.63 24.65
CA PHE A 26 6.93 23.69 23.64
C PHE A 26 8.22 23.67 22.80
N ASN A 27 9.38 23.50 23.43
CA ASN A 27 10.66 23.39 22.71
C ASN A 27 10.71 22.11 21.84
N LYS A 28 10.16 21.00 22.34
CA LYS A 28 10.07 19.75 21.57
C LYS A 28 9.17 19.91 20.34
N GLU A 29 8.08 20.66 20.46
CA GLU A 29 7.16 20.93 19.34
C GLU A 29 7.80 21.87 18.31
N LYS A 30 8.46 22.95 18.77
CA LYS A 30 9.19 23.88 17.90
C LYS A 30 10.26 23.19 17.04
N SER A 31 10.96 22.20 17.59
CA SER A 31 11.93 21.39 16.83
C SER A 31 11.26 20.58 15.72
N LYS A 32 10.05 20.06 15.94
CA LYS A 32 9.29 19.32 14.91
C LYS A 32 8.79 20.26 13.83
N THR A 33 8.31 21.45 14.19
CA THR A 33 7.85 22.47 13.23
C THR A 33 8.96 22.93 12.31
N ALA A 34 10.19 23.13 12.82
CA ALA A 34 11.34 23.54 12.01
C ALA A 34 11.78 22.43 11.01
N SER A 35 11.73 21.16 11.44
CA SER A 35 12.00 20.03 10.54
C SER A 35 10.97 19.94 9.42
N PHE A 36 9.69 20.19 9.74
CA PHE A 36 8.62 20.17 8.75
C PHE A 36 8.71 21.34 7.76
N SER A 37 9.01 22.55 8.23
CA SER A 37 9.18 23.71 7.32
C SER A 37 10.34 23.51 6.35
N ASN A 38 11.46 22.95 6.81
CA ASN A 38 12.59 22.63 5.94
C ASN A 38 12.23 21.54 4.92
N PHE A 39 11.44 20.55 5.32
CA PHE A 39 10.93 19.53 4.42
C PHE A 39 10.01 20.13 3.34
N ILE A 40 9.06 20.98 3.71
CA ILE A 40 8.17 21.65 2.75
C ILE A 40 8.97 22.52 1.77
N ALA A 41 10.00 23.21 2.24
CA ALA A 41 10.90 23.98 1.39
C ALA A 41 11.64 23.09 0.38
N GLU A 42 12.18 21.95 0.82
CA GLU A 42 12.89 21.00 -0.06
C GLU A 42 11.94 20.30 -1.05
N ALA A 43 10.73 19.93 -0.61
CA ALA A 43 9.69 19.36 -1.48
C ALA A 43 9.29 20.34 -2.59
N ASN A 44 9.06 21.61 -2.25
CA ASN A 44 8.75 22.64 -3.24
C ASN A 44 9.89 22.86 -4.24
N LYS A 45 11.15 22.84 -3.78
CA LYS A 45 12.33 22.92 -4.64
C LYS A 45 12.41 21.75 -5.61
N ASN A 46 12.17 20.53 -5.12
CA ASN A 46 12.18 19.32 -5.95
C ASN A 46 11.04 19.32 -6.99
N LEU A 47 9.84 19.76 -6.61
CA LEU A 47 8.71 19.94 -7.53
C LEU A 47 9.03 20.92 -8.66
N ASN A 48 9.70 22.04 -8.34
CA ASN A 48 10.14 23.00 -9.36
C ASN A 48 11.19 22.40 -10.31
N ILE A 49 12.13 21.60 -9.80
CA ILE A 49 13.12 20.90 -10.64
C ILE A 49 12.43 19.90 -11.58
N ILE A 50 11.47 19.13 -11.06
CA ILE A 50 10.69 18.17 -11.84
C ILE A 50 9.92 18.91 -12.94
N SER A 51 9.16 19.96 -12.61
CA SER A 51 8.41 20.76 -13.56
C SER A 51 9.30 21.30 -14.69
N ASN A 52 10.44 21.93 -14.35
CA ASN A 52 11.39 22.44 -15.34
C ASN A 52 12.01 21.34 -16.20
N SER A 53 12.31 20.17 -15.62
CA SER A 53 12.88 19.04 -16.37
C SER A 53 11.87 18.37 -17.32
N LEU A 54 10.59 18.37 -16.96
CA LEU A 54 9.50 17.91 -17.81
C LEU A 54 9.24 18.88 -18.96
N ALA A 55 9.28 20.19 -18.70
CA ALA A 55 9.20 21.23 -19.73
C ALA A 55 10.33 21.12 -20.77
N GLN A 56 11.51 20.67 -20.34
CA GLN A 56 12.68 20.42 -21.20
C GLN A 56 12.69 19.03 -21.86
N ARG A 57 11.62 18.22 -21.73
CA ARG A 57 11.54 16.82 -22.20
C ARG A 57 12.71 15.93 -21.72
N ASN A 58 13.36 16.28 -20.61
CA ASN A 58 14.44 15.49 -20.03
C ASN A 58 13.87 14.49 -19.02
N PHE A 59 13.22 13.46 -19.56
CA PHE A 59 12.49 12.45 -18.78
C PHE A 59 13.39 11.67 -17.80
N LYS A 60 14.68 11.50 -18.14
CA LYS A 60 15.65 10.82 -17.27
C LYS A 60 15.90 11.59 -15.97
N LYS A 61 16.03 12.93 -16.07
CA LYS A 61 16.23 13.80 -14.91
C LYS A 61 14.96 13.94 -14.06
N ALA A 62 13.80 14.02 -14.71
CA ALA A 62 12.50 14.04 -14.02
C ALA A 62 12.29 12.75 -13.22
N HIS A 63 12.53 11.59 -13.86
CA HIS A 63 12.38 10.28 -13.23
C HIS A 63 13.33 10.09 -12.06
N PHE A 64 14.60 10.46 -12.20
CA PHE A 64 15.56 10.39 -11.10
C PHE A 64 15.14 11.25 -9.91
N SER A 65 14.67 12.48 -10.15
CA SER A 65 14.22 13.39 -9.09
C SER A 65 12.95 12.89 -8.39
N LEU A 66 12.05 12.23 -9.12
CA LEU A 66 10.86 11.58 -8.56
C LEU A 66 11.23 10.43 -7.63
N ILE A 67 12.16 9.55 -8.04
CA ILE A 67 12.64 8.44 -7.21
C ILE A 67 13.29 8.96 -5.92
N GLN A 68 14.14 9.99 -6.00
CA GLN A 68 14.77 10.59 -4.83
C GLN A 68 13.74 11.22 -3.88
N THR A 69 12.73 11.90 -4.43
CA THR A 69 11.65 12.49 -3.63
C THR A 69 10.81 11.41 -2.94
N GLN A 70 10.50 10.31 -3.64
CA GLN A 70 9.77 9.18 -3.07
C GLN A 70 10.55 8.50 -1.94
N LYS A 71 11.86 8.29 -2.12
CA LYS A 71 12.72 7.70 -1.08
C LYS A 71 12.78 8.58 0.18
N ASN A 72 12.94 9.90 0.01
CA ASN A 72 12.94 10.85 1.12
C ASN A 72 11.57 10.95 1.83
N LEU A 73 10.48 10.67 1.12
CA LEU A 73 9.13 10.57 1.69
C LEU A 73 8.96 9.27 2.51
N GLU A 74 9.53 8.15 2.06
CA GLU A 74 9.49 6.85 2.75
C GLU A 74 10.27 6.86 4.08
N ASP A 75 11.35 7.64 4.18
CA ASP A 75 12.13 7.78 5.41
C ASP A 75 11.41 8.59 6.52
N ILE A 76 10.42 9.41 6.17
CA ILE A 76 9.71 10.33 7.09
C ILE A 76 8.29 9.86 7.38
N VAL A 77 7.64 9.21 6.41
CA VAL A 77 6.32 8.59 6.58
C VAL A 77 6.56 7.11 6.90
N PRO A 78 6.45 6.65 8.16
CA PRO A 78 6.45 5.21 8.43
C PRO A 78 5.33 4.62 7.58
N LEU A 79 5.76 3.91 6.53
CA LEU A 79 5.00 3.23 5.51
C LEU A 79 3.50 3.31 5.80
N PHE A 80 2.77 4.14 5.05
CA PHE A 80 1.36 3.82 4.79
C PHE A 80 1.40 2.45 4.10
N LYS A 81 1.54 1.38 4.89
CA LYS A 81 0.95 0.10 4.54
C LYS A 81 -0.51 0.50 4.48
N PRO A 82 -1.13 0.58 3.28
CA PRO A 82 -2.57 0.67 3.25
C PRO A 82 -3.05 -0.40 4.25
N PRO A 83 -3.91 -0.05 5.22
CA PRO A 83 -4.40 -1.02 6.17
C PRO A 83 -4.80 -2.23 5.35
N LEU A 84 -4.16 -3.38 5.60
CA LEU A 84 -4.52 -4.63 4.95
C LEU A 84 -6.04 -4.67 5.07
N PRO A 85 -6.80 -4.76 3.96
CA PRO A 85 -8.23 -4.45 3.95
C PRO A 85 -8.87 -5.02 5.21
N GLU A 86 -9.36 -4.13 6.10
CA GLU A 86 -9.59 -4.39 7.53
C GLU A 86 -10.68 -5.45 7.79
N LYS A 87 -11.31 -5.95 6.74
CA LYS A 87 -11.82 -7.30 6.66
C LYS A 87 -11.62 -7.74 5.22
N MET A 88 -10.75 -8.72 4.98
CA MET A 88 -10.93 -9.57 3.81
C MET A 88 -12.33 -10.17 3.99
N VAL A 89 -13.30 -9.68 3.21
CA VAL A 89 -14.60 -10.35 3.12
C VAL A 89 -14.26 -11.73 2.58
N ALA A 90 -14.27 -12.71 3.48
CA ALA A 90 -14.01 -14.09 3.10
C ALA A 90 -15.03 -14.44 2.03
N LEU A 91 -14.55 -14.80 0.84
CA LEU A 91 -15.43 -15.22 -0.22
C LEU A 91 -16.18 -16.46 0.28
N SER A 92 -17.47 -16.31 0.56
CA SER A 92 -18.35 -17.40 0.96
C SER A 92 -19.08 -17.88 -0.27
N ILE A 93 -18.68 -19.05 -0.79
CA ILE A 93 -19.46 -19.74 -1.83
C ILE A 93 -20.66 -20.39 -1.12
N PRO A 94 -21.91 -20.10 -1.52
CA PRO A 94 -23.09 -20.75 -0.94
C PRO A 94 -22.98 -22.26 -1.04
N ALA A 95 -23.42 -22.97 0.01
CA ALA A 95 -23.34 -24.43 0.03
C ALA A 95 -24.17 -25.04 -1.11
N GLY A 96 -23.53 -25.84 -1.97
CA GLY A 96 -24.17 -26.47 -3.13
C GLY A 96 -24.15 -25.63 -4.41
N GLU A 97 -23.65 -24.39 -4.36
CA GLU A 97 -23.47 -23.56 -5.55
C GLU A 97 -22.02 -23.59 -6.03
N VAL A 98 -21.84 -23.59 -7.34
CA VAL A 98 -20.55 -23.50 -8.00
C VAL A 98 -20.63 -22.36 -9.01
N PRO A 99 -19.71 -21.38 -8.97
CA PRO A 99 -19.68 -20.33 -10.00
C PRO A 99 -19.65 -20.96 -11.40
N TYR A 100 -20.44 -20.44 -12.33
CA TYR A 100 -20.54 -20.99 -13.69
C TYR A 100 -19.18 -21.26 -14.37
N PRO A 101 -18.17 -20.36 -14.26
CA PRO A 101 -16.83 -20.61 -14.81
C PRO A 101 -16.13 -21.87 -14.29
N PHE A 102 -16.55 -22.39 -13.13
CA PHE A 102 -15.91 -23.53 -12.47
C PHE A 102 -16.52 -24.88 -12.89
N LEU A 103 -17.67 -24.89 -13.58
CA LEU A 103 -18.43 -26.12 -13.88
C LEU A 103 -17.67 -27.17 -14.70
N TYR A 104 -16.74 -26.76 -15.57
CA TYR A 104 -16.01 -27.67 -16.48
C TYR A 104 -14.58 -27.94 -16.03
N THR A 105 -14.34 -27.92 -14.72
CA THR A 105 -12.98 -28.07 -14.17
C THR A 105 -12.60 -29.53 -13.97
N ASN A 106 -11.37 -29.89 -14.34
CA ASN A 106 -10.82 -31.23 -14.12
C ASN A 106 -10.54 -31.50 -12.64
N GLU A 107 -10.65 -32.77 -12.25
CA GLU A 107 -10.27 -33.25 -10.91
C GLU A 107 -8.83 -32.81 -10.53
N ASN A 108 -8.63 -32.39 -9.29
CA ASN A 108 -7.36 -31.86 -8.76
C ASN A 108 -6.85 -30.56 -9.38
N ALA A 109 -7.65 -29.86 -10.19
CA ALA A 109 -7.25 -28.57 -10.73
C ALA A 109 -7.23 -27.46 -9.67
N TYR A 110 -6.36 -26.49 -9.91
CA TYR A 110 -6.29 -25.24 -9.17
C TYR A 110 -6.93 -24.12 -9.99
N LEU A 111 -7.66 -23.23 -9.32
CA LEU A 111 -8.32 -22.10 -9.94
C LEU A 111 -7.95 -20.83 -9.21
N LEU A 112 -7.72 -19.76 -9.98
CA LEU A 112 -7.50 -18.42 -9.45
C LEU A 112 -8.73 -17.57 -9.76
N LEU A 113 -9.30 -16.97 -8.72
CA LEU A 113 -10.36 -15.98 -8.84
C LEU A 113 -9.78 -14.61 -8.47
N CYS A 114 -9.63 -13.74 -9.46
CA CYS A 114 -9.26 -12.36 -9.27
C CYS A 114 -10.51 -11.48 -9.19
N GLN A 115 -10.74 -10.84 -8.04
CA GLN A 115 -11.82 -9.88 -7.86
C GLN A 115 -11.26 -8.45 -7.95
N LYS A 116 -11.57 -7.75 -9.04
CA LYS A 116 -11.09 -6.37 -9.28
C LYS A 116 -11.59 -5.40 -8.21
N THR A 117 -12.88 -5.45 -7.87
CA THR A 117 -13.50 -4.53 -6.89
C THR A 117 -12.88 -4.63 -5.50
N SER A 118 -12.64 -5.85 -5.02
CA SER A 118 -12.05 -6.07 -3.68
C SER A 118 -10.52 -6.14 -3.70
N LYS A 119 -9.88 -6.11 -4.88
CA LYS A 119 -8.43 -6.24 -5.08
C LYS A 119 -7.88 -7.49 -4.37
N THR A 120 -8.57 -8.61 -4.58
CA THR A 120 -8.21 -9.91 -4.01
C THR A 120 -7.99 -10.98 -5.08
N LEU A 121 -7.04 -11.87 -4.82
CA LEU A 121 -6.76 -13.06 -5.60
C LEU A 121 -6.96 -14.30 -4.71
N SER A 122 -7.97 -15.10 -5.02
CA SER A 122 -8.33 -16.29 -4.25
C SER A 122 -7.95 -17.56 -5.00
N LEU A 123 -7.25 -18.47 -4.33
CA LEU A 123 -6.84 -19.77 -4.83
C LEU A 123 -7.84 -20.84 -4.37
N PHE A 124 -8.44 -21.52 -5.33
CA PHE A 124 -9.32 -22.66 -5.12
C PHE A 124 -8.66 -23.95 -5.58
N ARG A 125 -9.06 -25.07 -4.98
CA ARG A 125 -8.79 -26.41 -5.49
C ARG A 125 -10.08 -27.17 -5.66
N PHE A 126 -10.22 -27.79 -6.81
CA PHE A 126 -11.28 -28.76 -7.08
C PHE A 126 -10.76 -30.16 -6.76
N ALA A 127 -11.37 -30.83 -5.79
CA ALA A 127 -11.06 -32.21 -5.43
C ALA A 127 -12.28 -32.89 -4.85
N GLN A 128 -12.46 -34.17 -5.15
CA GLN A 128 -13.57 -35.00 -4.69
C GLN A 128 -14.93 -34.40 -5.03
N GLY A 129 -15.06 -33.82 -6.23
CA GLY A 129 -16.29 -33.14 -6.67
C GLY A 129 -16.63 -31.86 -5.90
N LYS A 130 -15.70 -31.28 -5.14
CA LYS A 130 -15.92 -30.08 -4.32
C LYS A 130 -14.85 -29.02 -4.55
N PHE A 131 -15.26 -27.76 -4.55
CA PHE A 131 -14.35 -26.61 -4.52
C PHE A 131 -14.02 -26.24 -3.09
N SER A 132 -12.73 -26.10 -2.81
CA SER A 132 -12.21 -25.65 -1.52
C SER A 132 -11.40 -24.38 -1.71
N LEU A 133 -11.70 -23.34 -0.93
CA LEU A 133 -10.87 -22.14 -0.85
C LEU A 133 -9.59 -22.51 -0.09
N ILE A 134 -8.44 -22.42 -0.74
CA ILE A 134 -7.14 -22.68 -0.13
C ILE A 134 -6.65 -21.43 0.60
N LYS A 135 -6.65 -20.29 -0.11
CA LYS A 135 -6.10 -19.04 0.40
C LYS A 135 -6.54 -17.84 -0.43
N THR A 136 -6.58 -16.68 0.20
CA THR A 136 -6.80 -15.39 -0.46
C THR A 136 -5.63 -14.46 -0.20
N TYR A 137 -5.23 -13.72 -1.23
CA TYR A 137 -4.14 -12.77 -1.21
C TYR A 137 -4.67 -11.38 -1.61
N PRO A 138 -4.14 -10.28 -1.04
CA PRO A 138 -4.31 -8.97 -1.67
C PRO A 138 -3.60 -8.99 -3.03
N CYS A 139 -4.20 -8.38 -4.05
CA CYS A 139 -3.60 -8.27 -5.38
C CYS A 139 -3.60 -6.83 -5.88
N ILE A 140 -2.65 -6.53 -6.76
CA ILE A 140 -2.60 -5.28 -7.51
C ILE A 140 -3.16 -5.58 -8.90
N ILE A 141 -4.04 -4.71 -9.38
CA ILE A 141 -4.66 -4.79 -10.71
C ILE A 141 -4.22 -3.59 -11.55
N GLY A 142 -4.60 -3.59 -12.84
CA GLY A 142 -4.42 -2.45 -13.72
C GLY A 142 -5.02 -1.18 -13.13
N MET A 143 -4.44 -0.03 -13.49
CA MET A 143 -4.87 1.28 -13.01
C MET A 143 -6.29 1.63 -13.48
N ASN A 144 -6.71 1.08 -14.61
CA ASN A 144 -8.03 1.30 -15.17
C ASN A 144 -8.99 0.19 -14.67
N ASP A 145 -10.02 0.61 -13.94
CA ASP A 145 -11.04 -0.30 -13.39
C ASP A 145 -11.98 -0.87 -14.47
N ALA A 146 -12.02 -0.27 -15.66
CA ALA A 146 -12.81 -0.79 -16.78
C ALA A 146 -12.31 -2.15 -17.29
N ASP A 147 -13.14 -2.84 -18.08
CA ASP A 147 -12.70 -4.02 -18.80
C ASP A 147 -11.72 -3.66 -19.93
N LYS A 148 -10.76 -4.55 -20.17
CA LYS A 148 -9.70 -4.36 -21.14
C LYS A 148 -10.25 -4.46 -22.56
N LYS A 149 -9.96 -3.47 -23.39
CA LYS A 149 -10.38 -3.43 -24.79
C LYS A 149 -9.22 -3.28 -25.77
N GLU A 150 -8.15 -2.60 -25.35
CA GLU A 150 -7.08 -2.20 -26.27
C GLU A 150 -5.69 -2.31 -25.61
N ILE A 151 -4.64 -2.35 -26.43
CA ILE A 151 -3.26 -2.36 -25.94
C ILE A 151 -2.96 -1.00 -25.30
N GLY A 152 -2.43 -0.99 -24.08
CA GLY A 152 -2.06 0.24 -23.38
C GLY A 152 -3.20 0.94 -22.61
N ASP A 153 -4.38 0.33 -22.49
CA ASP A 153 -5.51 0.87 -21.71
C ASP A 153 -5.36 0.74 -20.18
N TYR A 154 -4.26 0.15 -19.72
CA TYR A 154 -3.94 -0.11 -18.31
C TYR A 154 -5.02 -0.88 -17.54
N ALA A 155 -5.90 -1.61 -18.21
CA ALA A 155 -6.97 -2.40 -17.61
C ALA A 155 -6.55 -3.87 -17.42
N THR A 156 -7.00 -4.49 -16.32
CA THR A 156 -6.98 -5.95 -16.17
C THR A 156 -8.23 -6.52 -16.84
N PRO A 157 -8.08 -7.46 -17.78
CA PRO A 157 -9.22 -8.02 -18.51
C PRO A 157 -10.17 -8.81 -17.59
N GLU A 158 -11.45 -8.81 -17.93
CA GLU A 158 -12.49 -9.62 -17.31
C GLU A 158 -12.77 -10.86 -18.17
N GLY A 159 -12.99 -12.00 -17.53
CA GLY A 159 -13.26 -13.26 -18.23
C GLY A 159 -12.59 -14.47 -17.60
N VAL A 160 -12.60 -15.58 -18.34
CA VAL A 160 -11.98 -16.85 -17.95
C VAL A 160 -10.70 -17.04 -18.76
N TYR A 161 -9.59 -17.19 -18.05
CA TYR A 161 -8.25 -17.32 -18.63
C TYR A 161 -7.56 -18.57 -18.10
N PHE A 162 -6.66 -19.12 -18.90
CA PHE A 162 -5.88 -20.30 -18.59
C PHE A 162 -4.42 -19.95 -18.35
N LEU A 163 -3.80 -20.60 -17.37
CA LEU A 163 -2.37 -20.49 -17.12
C LEU A 163 -1.63 -21.35 -18.16
N LEU A 164 -1.00 -20.70 -19.14
CA LEU A 164 -0.32 -21.37 -20.24
C LEU A 164 1.12 -21.77 -19.90
N ASN A 165 1.83 -20.90 -19.19
CA ASN A 165 3.23 -21.11 -18.85
C ASN A 165 3.60 -20.32 -17.59
N PHE A 166 4.76 -20.62 -17.02
CA PHE A 166 5.36 -19.89 -15.91
C PHE A 166 6.77 -19.43 -16.29
N ILE A 167 7.01 -18.12 -16.21
CA ILE A 167 8.34 -17.53 -16.41
C ILE A 167 8.98 -17.35 -15.03
N PRO A 168 10.12 -17.98 -14.73
CA PRO A 168 10.84 -17.78 -13.48
C PRO A 168 11.32 -16.33 -13.33
N GLY A 169 11.23 -15.76 -12.13
CA GLY A 169 11.60 -14.38 -11.86
C GLY A 169 13.07 -14.04 -12.16
N LYS A 170 13.97 -15.04 -12.11
CA LYS A 170 15.37 -14.93 -12.51
C LYS A 170 15.57 -14.56 -13.99
N GLU A 171 14.55 -14.76 -14.82
CA GLU A 171 14.53 -14.44 -16.26
C GLU A 171 13.80 -13.12 -16.54
N MET A 172 13.42 -12.37 -15.48
CA MET A 172 12.60 -11.17 -15.56
C MET A 172 13.24 -10.01 -14.77
N ASP A 173 12.73 -8.80 -14.99
CA ASP A 173 13.06 -7.65 -14.13
C ASP A 173 12.65 -7.94 -12.66
N GLU A 174 13.43 -7.44 -11.71
CA GLU A 174 13.24 -7.64 -10.27
C GLU A 174 11.81 -7.33 -9.78
N LYS A 175 11.14 -6.35 -10.40
CA LYS A 175 9.75 -5.97 -10.09
C LYS A 175 8.73 -7.11 -10.21
N TYR A 176 9.03 -8.18 -10.94
CA TYR A 176 8.15 -9.34 -11.11
C TYR A 176 8.33 -10.40 -10.01
N GLY A 177 9.30 -10.23 -9.11
CA GLY A 177 9.48 -11.09 -7.95
C GLY A 177 9.80 -12.54 -8.33
N TYR A 178 9.02 -13.49 -7.79
CA TYR A 178 9.30 -14.93 -7.97
C TYR A 178 9.10 -15.43 -9.41
N GLY A 179 8.25 -14.77 -10.19
CA GLY A 179 7.94 -15.12 -11.56
C GLY A 179 6.51 -14.76 -11.95
N ALA A 180 6.15 -15.06 -13.20
CA ALA A 180 4.87 -14.69 -13.77
C ALA A 180 4.20 -15.88 -14.45
N PHE A 181 2.92 -16.11 -14.15
CA PHE A 181 2.09 -16.98 -14.95
C PHE A 181 1.58 -16.22 -16.18
N ILE A 182 1.70 -16.84 -17.35
CA ILE A 182 1.21 -16.29 -18.62
C ILE A 182 -0.24 -16.73 -18.81
N LEU A 183 -1.11 -15.77 -19.15
CA LEU A 183 -2.51 -15.99 -19.50
C LEU A 183 -2.68 -16.00 -21.03
N ASN A 184 -3.76 -16.61 -21.52
CA ASN A 184 -4.12 -16.67 -22.94
C ASN A 184 -4.88 -15.44 -23.46
#